data_AF-A0A7L0DQ67-F1
#
_entry.id   AF-A0A7L0DQ67-F1
#
_cell.length_a   1.000
_cell.length_b   1.000
_cell.length_c   1.000
_cell.angle_alpha   90.00
_cell.angle_beta   90.00
_cell.angle_gamma   90.00
#
_symmetry.space_group_name_H-M   'P 1'
#
loop_
_entity.id
_entity.type
_entity.pdbx_description
1 polymer ?
#
loop_
_entity_poly.entity_id
_entity_poly.type
_entity_poly.pdbx_seq_one_letter_code
_entity_poly.pdbx_strand_id
1 'polypeptide(L)'
;FLRKGFKLVILDEADAMTQDAQNALRRVIEKFTENTRFCLICNYLSKIIPALQSRCTRFRFGPLTPELMVPRLQHVIQEEGVDVTEDGMKALVTLSSGDMRRALNILQSTTMAFGKVTEENVYTCTGHPLKSDIANILDWMLNEDFSTAYRRITELKTLKGLALQDILTEIHLFVHRGRGSGGQLLGGPGRDGHPLMVTHTLLSLVDFPPSVRIQLLIKMADTEYRLAAGTSEKIQLSSLIAAFQVTRDLIVAEA
;
A
#
# COMPACT_ATOMS: atom_id res chain seq x y z
N PHE A 1 49.97 -23.89 -4.47
CA PHE A 1 49.77 -22.63 -5.22
C PHE A 1 48.30 -22.46 -5.58
N LEU A 2 47.51 -21.77 -4.75
CA LEU A 2 46.15 -21.30 -5.07
C LEU A 2 45.73 -20.27 -4.00
N ARG A 3 46.47 -19.17 -3.89
CA ARG A 3 46.00 -17.95 -3.21
C ARG A 3 45.68 -16.94 -4.31
N LYS A 4 44.44 -16.90 -4.80
CA LYS A 4 43.97 -15.79 -5.65
C LYS A 4 42.45 -15.62 -5.48
N GLY A 5 42.07 -14.86 -4.45
CA GLY A 5 40.70 -14.43 -4.24
C GLY A 5 40.41 -14.15 -2.76
N PHE A 6 39.61 -13.12 -2.50
CA PHE A 6 38.97 -12.93 -1.19
C PHE A 6 37.81 -13.91 -1.07
N LYS A 7 37.59 -14.45 0.14
CA LYS A 7 36.35 -15.19 0.44
C LYS A 7 35.22 -14.18 0.62
N LEU A 8 34.00 -14.49 0.19
CA LEU A 8 32.82 -13.67 0.42
C LEU A 8 31.83 -14.43 1.29
N VAL A 9 31.38 -13.80 2.38
CA VAL A 9 30.33 -14.31 3.25
C VAL A 9 29.16 -13.34 3.17
N ILE A 10 27.99 -13.83 2.79
CA ILE A 10 26.75 -13.07 2.76
C ILE A 10 25.86 -13.58 3.90
N LEU A 11 25.45 -12.69 4.78
CA LEU A 11 24.44 -12.98 5.79
C LEU A 11 23.18 -12.19 5.42
N ASP A 12 22.13 -12.92 5.08
CA ASP A 12 20.81 -12.36 4.89
C ASP A 12 20.07 -12.25 6.22
N GLU A 13 19.17 -11.28 6.33
CA GLU A 13 18.38 -10.99 7.54
C GLU A 13 19.24 -10.89 8.82
N ALA A 14 20.37 -10.19 8.74
CA ALA A 14 21.29 -10.04 9.87
C ALA A 14 20.64 -9.37 11.10
N ASP A 15 19.52 -8.65 10.91
CA ASP A 15 18.70 -8.07 11.97
C ASP A 15 17.83 -9.07 12.74
N ALA A 16 17.73 -10.31 12.28
CA ALA A 16 17.14 -11.42 13.02
C ALA A 16 18.14 -12.08 14.00
N MET A 17 19.44 -11.77 13.90
CA MET A 17 20.46 -12.31 14.80
C MET A 17 20.34 -11.72 16.21
N THR A 18 20.56 -12.56 17.23
CA THR A 18 20.67 -12.10 18.62
C THR A 18 21.85 -11.15 18.81
N GLN A 19 21.75 -10.28 19.81
CA GLN A 19 22.80 -9.31 20.13
C GLN A 19 24.15 -9.99 20.40
N ASP A 20 24.15 -11.13 21.09
CA ASP A 20 25.35 -11.90 21.39
C ASP A 20 25.98 -12.50 20.13
N ALA A 21 25.16 -13.01 19.21
CA ALA A 21 25.63 -13.52 17.93
C ALA A 21 26.24 -12.39 17.07
N GLN A 22 25.62 -11.20 17.07
CA GLN A 22 26.17 -10.02 16.39
C GLN A 22 27.51 -9.57 17.01
N ASN A 23 27.63 -9.59 18.34
CA ASN A 23 28.88 -9.30 19.04
C ASN A 23 29.99 -10.31 18.72
N ALA A 24 29.64 -11.60 18.60
CA ALA A 24 30.57 -12.63 18.15
C ALA A 24 30.98 -12.43 16.69
N LEU A 25 30.01 -12.16 15.79
CA LEU A 25 30.24 -11.89 14.37
C LEU A 25 31.18 -10.72 14.17
N ARG A 26 31.03 -9.64 14.95
CA ARG A 26 31.94 -8.49 14.93
C ARG A 26 33.41 -8.92 15.11
N ARG A 27 33.69 -9.77 16.11
CA ARG A 27 35.05 -10.26 16.38
C ARG A 27 35.59 -11.08 15.19
N VAL A 28 34.71 -11.85 14.53
CA VAL A 28 35.06 -12.62 13.33
C VAL A 28 35.39 -11.68 12.16
N ILE A 29 34.57 -10.66 11.91
CA ILE A 29 34.81 -9.67 10.86
C ILE A 29 36.15 -8.96 11.09
N GLU A 30 36.42 -8.52 12.32
CA GLU A 30 37.68 -7.87 12.68
C GLU A 30 38.90 -8.81 12.46
N LYS A 31 38.79 -10.08 12.85
CA LYS A 31 39.88 -11.07 12.73
C LYS A 31 40.18 -11.50 11.28
N PHE A 32 39.16 -11.55 10.41
CA PHE A 32 39.29 -12.13 9.07
C PHE A 32 39.15 -11.12 7.92
N THR A 33 39.12 -9.81 8.21
CA THR A 33 38.95 -8.73 7.21
C THR A 33 39.97 -8.74 6.06
N GLU A 34 41.18 -9.23 6.30
CA GLU A 34 42.24 -9.30 5.29
C GLU A 34 41.98 -10.34 4.19
N ASN A 35 41.28 -11.43 4.53
CA ASN A 35 41.11 -12.58 3.62
C ASN A 35 39.64 -12.81 3.24
N THR A 36 38.70 -12.23 3.99
CA THR A 36 37.26 -12.45 3.83
C THR A 36 36.51 -11.11 3.82
N ARG A 37 35.63 -10.94 2.83
CA ARG A 37 34.64 -9.85 2.76
C ARG A 37 33.32 -10.34 3.31
N PHE A 38 32.65 -9.47 4.06
CA PHE A 38 31.35 -9.73 4.64
C PHE A 38 30.32 -8.78 4.02
N CYS A 39 29.18 -9.32 3.61
CA CYS A 39 28.02 -8.57 3.17
C CYS A 39 26.86 -8.91 4.10
N LEU A 40 26.33 -7.90 4.78
CA LEU A 40 25.18 -8.05 5.68
C LEU A 40 23.98 -7.41 5.01
N ILE A 41 22.91 -8.18 4.85
CA ILE A 41 21.62 -7.71 4.36
C ILE A 41 20.69 -7.67 5.57
N CYS A 42 19.96 -6.57 5.74
CA CYS A 42 19.03 -6.39 6.84
C CYS A 42 17.93 -5.40 6.45
N ASN A 43 16.76 -5.55 7.04
CA ASN A 43 15.63 -4.65 6.80
C ASN A 43 15.68 -3.44 7.76
N TYR A 44 16.03 -3.68 9.02
CA TYR A 44 16.07 -2.66 10.05
C TYR A 44 17.47 -2.45 10.61
N LEU A 45 18.13 -1.39 10.16
CA LEU A 45 19.46 -1.03 10.66
C LEU A 45 19.48 -0.79 12.18
N SER A 46 18.39 -0.30 12.76
CA SER A 46 18.27 -0.08 14.21
C SER A 46 18.43 -1.34 15.06
N LYS A 47 18.21 -2.53 14.47
CA LYS A 47 18.42 -3.83 15.11
C LYS A 47 19.85 -4.36 14.98
N ILE A 48 20.70 -3.69 14.20
CA ILE A 48 22.13 -4.03 14.06
C ILE A 48 22.94 -3.25 15.08
N ILE A 49 23.83 -3.93 15.80
CA ILE A 49 24.65 -3.28 16.82
C ILE A 49 25.54 -2.17 16.20
N PRO A 50 25.69 -0.99 16.85
CA PRO A 50 26.51 0.09 16.33
C PRO A 50 27.95 -0.32 15.99
N ALA A 51 28.49 -1.29 16.74
CA ALA A 51 29.82 -1.81 16.51
C ALA A 51 29.97 -2.52 15.16
N LEU A 52 28.97 -3.29 14.70
CA LEU A 52 28.96 -3.89 13.35
C LEU A 52 28.78 -2.82 12.28
N GLN A 53 27.88 -1.85 12.51
CA GLN A 53 27.64 -0.76 11.56
C GLN A 53 28.91 0.04 11.27
N SER A 54 29.74 0.28 12.29
CA SER A 54 31.01 1.01 12.15
C SER A 54 32.06 0.31 11.27
N ARG A 55 31.91 -1.01 11.05
CA ARG A 55 32.87 -1.83 10.28
C ARG A 55 32.41 -2.14 8.86
N CYS A 56 31.22 -1.70 8.49
CA CYS A 56 30.63 -1.95 7.19
C CYS A 56 30.36 -0.63 6.46
N THR A 57 30.62 -0.60 5.14
CA THR A 57 30.10 0.47 4.29
C THR A 57 28.60 0.27 4.12
N ARG A 58 27.82 1.33 4.38
CA ARG A 58 26.36 1.26 4.36
C ARG A 58 25.83 1.62 2.98
N PHE A 59 25.06 0.72 2.40
CA PHE A 59 24.24 0.97 1.22
C PHE A 59 22.77 0.89 1.64
N ARG A 60 22.01 1.96 1.37
CA ARG A 60 20.58 2.00 1.68
C ARG A 60 19.81 1.86 0.38
N PHE A 61 19.03 0.80 0.28
CA PHE A 61 18.10 0.57 -0.82
C PHE A 61 16.73 1.12 -0.38
N GLY A 62 16.28 2.18 -1.05
CA GLY A 62 14.93 2.71 -0.89
C GLY A 62 13.94 2.01 -1.82
N PRO A 63 12.63 2.27 -1.69
CA PRO A 63 11.64 1.85 -2.66
C PRO A 63 12.02 2.34 -4.07
N LEU A 64 11.76 1.52 -5.07
CA LEU A 64 12.06 1.87 -6.46
C LEU A 64 11.10 2.95 -6.96
N THR A 65 11.62 3.88 -7.77
CA THR A 65 10.78 4.84 -8.46
C THR A 65 10.07 4.18 -9.65
N PRO A 66 8.87 4.66 -10.04
CA PRO A 66 8.15 4.16 -11.22
C PRO A 66 9.02 4.12 -12.49
N GLU A 67 9.89 5.12 -12.67
CA GLU A 67 10.82 5.24 -13.79
C GLU A 67 11.82 4.09 -13.89
N LEU A 68 12.21 3.49 -12.76
CA LEU A 68 13.11 2.33 -12.72
C LEU A 68 12.34 1.01 -12.81
N MET A 69 11.10 0.98 -12.29
CA MET A 69 10.27 -0.23 -12.30
C MET A 69 9.70 -0.54 -13.68
N VAL A 70 9.18 0.46 -14.39
CA VAL A 70 8.48 0.27 -15.68
C VAL A 70 9.37 -0.40 -16.73
N PRO A 71 10.63 0.03 -16.98
CA PRO A 71 11.49 -0.64 -17.95
C PRO A 71 11.76 -2.10 -17.60
N ARG A 72 11.90 -2.40 -16.30
CA ARG A 72 12.13 -3.77 -15.84
C ARG A 72 10.88 -4.65 -16.00
N LEU A 73 9.70 -4.11 -15.72
CA LEU A 73 8.42 -4.81 -15.95
C LEU A 73 8.18 -5.04 -17.44
N GLN A 74 8.45 -4.05 -18.29
CA GLN A 74 8.32 -4.18 -19.74
C GLN A 74 9.22 -5.28 -20.31
N HIS A 75 10.46 -5.39 -19.82
CA HIS A 75 11.36 -6.48 -20.20
C HIS A 75 10.74 -7.85 -19.90
N VAL A 76 10.21 -8.05 -18.70
CA VAL A 76 9.58 -9.31 -18.30
C VAL A 76 8.33 -9.59 -19.14
N ILE A 77 7.50 -8.57 -19.39
CA ILE A 77 6.29 -8.71 -20.21
C ILE A 77 6.61 -9.15 -21.64
N GLN A 78 7.69 -8.60 -22.21
CA GLN A 78 8.14 -8.97 -23.56
C GLN A 78 8.72 -10.38 -23.63
N GLU A 79 9.51 -10.79 -22.63
CA GLU A 79 10.10 -12.14 -22.58
C GLU A 79 9.05 -13.22 -22.38
N GLU A 80 8.05 -12.96 -21.53
CA GLU A 80 7.00 -13.92 -21.18
C GLU A 80 5.76 -13.83 -22.11
N GLY A 81 5.69 -12.82 -22.99
CA GLY A 81 4.59 -12.65 -23.94
C GLY A 81 3.24 -12.33 -23.29
N VAL A 82 3.24 -11.53 -22.23
CA VAL A 82 2.03 -11.20 -21.45
C VAL A 82 1.25 -10.02 -22.07
N ASP A 83 -0.08 -10.11 -22.14
CA ASP A 83 -0.93 -8.99 -22.57
C ASP A 83 -1.27 -8.05 -21.39
N VAL A 84 -0.66 -6.86 -21.41
CA VAL A 84 -0.81 -5.83 -20.36
C VAL A 84 -1.28 -4.51 -20.98
N THR A 85 -2.36 -3.93 -20.45
CA THR A 85 -2.81 -2.59 -20.85
C THR A 85 -2.03 -1.50 -20.12
N GLU A 86 -1.98 -0.29 -20.68
CA GLU A 86 -1.29 0.85 -20.04
C GLU A 86 -1.86 1.15 -18.64
N ASP A 87 -3.17 1.05 -18.47
CA ASP A 87 -3.81 1.29 -17.18
C ASP A 87 -3.55 0.14 -16.19
N GLY A 88 -3.45 -1.11 -16.67
CA GLY A 88 -2.99 -2.25 -15.88
C GLY A 88 -1.56 -2.06 -15.37
N MET A 89 -0.65 -1.54 -16.22
CA MET A 89 0.72 -1.21 -15.82
C MET A 89 0.76 -0.12 -14.74
N LYS A 90 -0.03 0.95 -14.88
CA LYS A 90 -0.12 2.01 -13.85
C LYS A 90 -0.65 1.46 -12.53
N ALA A 91 -1.67 0.60 -12.57
CA ALA A 91 -2.23 -0.04 -11.39
C ALA A 91 -1.21 -0.95 -10.70
N LEU A 92 -0.46 -1.76 -11.46
CA LEU A 92 0.63 -2.59 -10.94
C LEU A 92 1.67 -1.76 -10.20
N VAL A 93 2.19 -0.70 -10.82
CA VAL A 93 3.23 0.15 -10.22
C VAL A 93 2.70 0.83 -8.96
N THR A 94 1.46 1.30 -8.99
CA THR A 94 0.81 1.98 -7.85
C THR A 94 0.63 1.03 -6.66
N LEU A 95 0.08 -0.16 -6.88
CA LEU A 95 -0.14 -1.14 -5.81
C LEU A 95 1.16 -1.75 -5.28
N SER A 96 2.22 -1.72 -6.08
CA SER A 96 3.52 -2.29 -5.68
C SER A 96 4.31 -1.39 -4.73
N SER A 97 3.98 -0.10 -4.63
CA SER A 97 4.62 0.85 -3.71
C SER A 97 6.16 0.82 -3.73
N GLY A 98 6.76 0.62 -4.91
CA GLY A 98 8.22 0.55 -5.09
C GLY A 98 8.85 -0.83 -4.81
N ASP A 99 8.06 -1.86 -4.49
CA ASP A 99 8.52 -3.24 -4.33
C ASP A 99 8.38 -4.03 -5.64
N MET A 100 9.53 -4.36 -6.25
CA MET A 100 9.55 -5.14 -7.49
C MET A 100 9.06 -6.58 -7.32
N ARG A 101 9.29 -7.20 -6.16
CA ARG A 101 8.81 -8.55 -5.87
C ARG A 101 7.29 -8.56 -5.86
N ARG A 102 6.68 -7.56 -5.20
CA ARG A 102 5.22 -7.38 -5.20
C ARG A 102 4.70 -7.16 -6.61
N ALA A 103 5.34 -6.30 -7.41
CA ALA A 103 4.94 -6.04 -8.80
C ALA A 103 4.91 -7.30 -9.66
N LEU A 104 5.96 -8.12 -9.61
CA LEU A 104 6.04 -9.36 -10.37
C LEU A 104 5.02 -10.39 -9.90
N ASN A 105 4.81 -10.52 -8.59
CA ASN A 105 3.80 -11.43 -8.04
C ASN A 105 2.39 -11.06 -8.49
N ILE A 106 2.05 -9.77 -8.50
CA ILE A 106 0.73 -9.31 -8.96
C ILE A 106 0.60 -9.51 -10.48
N LEU A 107 1.64 -9.20 -11.25
CA LEU A 107 1.67 -9.41 -12.70
C LEU A 107 1.41 -10.89 -13.05
N GLN A 108 2.16 -11.79 -12.41
CA GLN A 108 2.02 -13.23 -12.61
C GLN A 108 0.63 -13.72 -12.20
N SER A 109 0.15 -13.34 -11.01
CA SER A 109 -1.15 -13.79 -10.50
C SER A 109 -2.31 -13.32 -11.36
N THR A 110 -2.27 -12.06 -11.81
CA THR A 110 -3.31 -11.47 -12.68
C THR A 110 -3.33 -12.15 -14.05
N THR A 111 -2.16 -12.43 -14.61
CA THR A 111 -2.03 -13.12 -15.90
C THR A 111 -2.59 -14.54 -15.82
N MET A 112 -2.26 -15.28 -14.76
CA MET A 112 -2.74 -16.65 -14.57
C MET A 112 -4.26 -16.71 -14.31
N ALA A 113 -4.83 -15.70 -13.64
CA ALA A 113 -6.24 -15.68 -13.31
C ALA A 113 -7.15 -15.25 -14.49
N PHE A 114 -6.74 -14.24 -15.26
CA PHE A 114 -7.60 -13.59 -16.25
C PHE A 114 -7.05 -13.60 -17.70
N GLY A 115 -5.80 -14.04 -17.90
CA GLY A 115 -5.12 -14.04 -19.21
C GLY A 115 -4.66 -12.66 -19.69
N LYS A 116 -5.33 -11.58 -19.26
CA LYS A 116 -5.02 -10.19 -19.59
C LYS A 116 -4.93 -9.31 -18.35
N VAL A 117 -3.92 -8.45 -18.30
CA VAL A 117 -3.65 -7.56 -17.17
C VAL A 117 -4.25 -6.18 -17.44
N THR A 118 -5.45 -5.96 -16.91
CA THR A 118 -6.17 -4.67 -16.92
C THR A 118 -6.20 -4.06 -15.51
N GLU A 119 -6.53 -2.78 -15.37
CA GLU A 119 -6.69 -2.14 -14.05
C GLU A 119 -7.67 -2.93 -13.16
N GLU A 120 -8.86 -3.25 -13.68
CA GLU A 120 -9.88 -4.00 -12.94
C GLU A 120 -9.39 -5.38 -12.47
N ASN A 121 -8.72 -6.13 -13.35
CA ASN A 121 -8.20 -7.45 -13.03
C ASN A 121 -7.11 -7.39 -11.96
N VAL A 122 -6.25 -6.36 -12.00
CA VAL A 122 -5.18 -6.14 -11.02
C VAL A 122 -5.75 -5.83 -9.63
N TYR A 123 -6.74 -4.92 -9.54
CA TYR A 123 -7.39 -4.60 -8.26
C TYR A 123 -8.19 -5.79 -7.71
N THR A 124 -8.91 -6.51 -8.58
CA THR A 124 -9.67 -7.70 -8.20
C THR A 124 -8.75 -8.83 -7.72
N CYS A 125 -7.62 -9.07 -8.40
CA CYS A 125 -6.65 -10.10 -8.02
C CYS A 125 -5.98 -9.80 -6.67
N THR A 126 -5.78 -8.53 -6.33
CA THR A 126 -5.14 -8.12 -5.08
C THR A 126 -6.11 -7.99 -3.92
N GLY A 127 -7.42 -8.12 -4.16
CA GLY A 127 -8.46 -7.88 -3.16
C GLY A 127 -8.52 -6.42 -2.71
N HIS A 128 -7.95 -5.51 -3.48
CA HIS A 128 -7.88 -4.09 -3.14
C HIS A 128 -9.11 -3.36 -3.70
N PRO A 129 -9.74 -2.45 -2.93
CA PRO A 129 -10.95 -1.77 -3.37
C PRO A 129 -10.70 -0.88 -4.60
N LEU A 130 -11.66 -0.86 -5.52
CA LEU A 130 -11.68 0.08 -6.64
C LEU A 130 -12.10 1.47 -6.17
N LYS A 131 -11.70 2.51 -6.91
CA LYS A 131 -12.09 3.90 -6.61
C LYS A 131 -13.61 4.11 -6.56
N SER A 132 -14.35 3.41 -7.42
CA SER A 132 -15.82 3.43 -7.43
C SER A 132 -16.42 2.80 -6.17
N ASP A 133 -15.79 1.73 -5.65
CA ASP A 133 -16.24 1.07 -4.43
C ASP A 133 -16.06 1.98 -3.22
N ILE A 134 -14.91 2.65 -3.12
CA ILE A 134 -14.63 3.63 -2.06
C ILE A 134 -15.61 4.81 -2.12
N ALA A 135 -15.91 5.33 -3.32
CA ALA A 135 -16.89 6.40 -3.48
C ALA A 135 -18.29 5.98 -3.01
N ASN A 136 -18.74 4.76 -3.35
CA ASN A 136 -20.01 4.22 -2.88
C ASN A 136 -20.03 4.01 -1.36
N ILE A 137 -18.94 3.51 -0.78
CA ILE A 137 -18.81 3.32 0.68
C ILE A 137 -18.93 4.68 1.39
N LEU A 138 -18.26 5.72 0.90
CA LEU A 138 -18.35 7.07 1.44
C LEU A 138 -19.76 7.64 1.35
N ASP A 139 -20.42 7.47 0.20
CA ASP A 139 -21.80 7.90 -0.01
C ASP A 139 -22.74 7.22 0.99
N TRP A 140 -22.64 5.90 1.17
CA TRP A 140 -23.47 5.19 2.13
C TRP A 140 -23.20 5.60 3.58
N MET A 141 -21.94 5.84 3.95
CA MET A 141 -21.59 6.28 5.31
C MET A 141 -22.13 7.68 5.64
N LEU A 142 -22.24 8.56 4.66
CA LEU A 142 -22.70 9.94 4.85
C LEU A 142 -24.21 10.07 4.64
N ASN A 143 -24.79 9.46 3.62
CA ASN A 143 -26.16 9.76 3.19
C ASN A 143 -27.20 8.73 3.64
N GLU A 144 -26.81 7.49 3.92
CA GLU A 144 -27.73 6.43 4.33
C GLU A 144 -27.83 6.28 5.86
N ASP A 145 -28.86 5.58 6.33
CA ASP A 145 -28.98 5.19 7.73
C ASP A 145 -27.92 4.16 8.14
N PHE A 146 -27.61 4.10 9.45
CA PHE A 146 -26.57 3.21 9.99
C PHE A 146 -26.74 1.74 9.57
N SER A 147 -27.96 1.22 9.65
CA SER A 147 -28.24 -0.18 9.37
C SER A 147 -28.10 -0.51 7.89
N THR A 148 -28.59 0.37 7.02
CA THR A 148 -28.46 0.23 5.56
C THR A 148 -27.01 0.35 5.12
N ALA A 149 -26.26 1.34 5.63
CA ALA A 149 -24.85 1.52 5.34
C ALA A 149 -24.03 0.29 5.77
N TYR A 150 -24.24 -0.18 7.00
CA TYR A 150 -23.54 -1.37 7.51
C TYR A 150 -23.81 -2.60 6.66
N ARG A 151 -25.07 -2.83 6.28
CA ARG A 151 -25.46 -3.97 5.45
C ARG A 151 -24.81 -3.89 4.06
N ARG A 152 -24.92 -2.77 3.36
CA ARG A 152 -24.34 -2.60 2.01
C ARG A 152 -22.82 -2.74 2.01
N ILE A 153 -22.13 -2.15 2.99
CA ILE A 153 -20.66 -2.28 3.10
C ILE A 153 -20.28 -3.74 3.39
N THR A 154 -21.02 -4.42 4.28
CA THR A 154 -20.75 -5.84 4.60
C THR A 154 -21.00 -6.75 3.39
N GLU A 155 -22.07 -6.51 2.63
CA GLU A 155 -22.36 -7.24 1.38
C GLU A 155 -21.24 -7.02 0.37
N LEU A 156 -20.82 -5.77 0.14
CA LEU A 156 -19.74 -5.44 -0.80
C LEU A 156 -18.41 -6.10 -0.41
N LYS A 157 -18.05 -6.03 0.88
CA LYS A 157 -16.85 -6.71 1.41
C LYS A 157 -16.90 -8.22 1.19
N THR A 158 -18.06 -8.84 1.40
CA THR A 158 -18.22 -10.29 1.25
C THR A 158 -18.15 -10.70 -0.23
N LEU A 159 -18.78 -9.93 -1.12
CA LEU A 159 -18.81 -10.21 -2.56
C LEU A 159 -17.45 -10.06 -3.23
N LYS A 160 -16.69 -9.02 -2.85
CA LYS A 160 -15.40 -8.68 -3.47
C LYS A 160 -14.17 -9.10 -2.66
N GLY A 161 -14.36 -9.70 -1.48
CA GLY A 161 -13.26 -10.16 -0.62
C GLY A 161 -12.42 -9.01 -0.05
N LEU A 162 -13.01 -7.84 0.18
CA LEU A 162 -12.28 -6.64 0.61
C LEU A 162 -12.03 -6.65 2.12
N ALA A 163 -10.81 -6.30 2.53
CA ALA A 163 -10.49 -6.05 3.93
C ALA A 163 -10.87 -4.62 4.33
N LEU A 164 -11.35 -4.45 5.57
CA LEU A 164 -11.63 -3.13 6.14
C LEU A 164 -10.38 -2.26 6.23
N GLN A 165 -9.21 -2.87 6.40
CA GLN A 165 -7.95 -2.13 6.45
C GLN A 165 -7.68 -1.41 5.12
N ASP A 166 -7.84 -2.08 3.98
CA ASP A 166 -7.63 -1.48 2.66
C ASP A 166 -8.67 -0.37 2.39
N ILE A 167 -9.93 -0.62 2.78
CA ILE A 167 -11.00 0.39 2.70
C ILE A 167 -10.64 1.63 3.54
N LEU A 168 -10.17 1.43 4.78
CA LEU A 168 -9.80 2.50 5.69
C LEU A 168 -8.61 3.32 5.18
N THR A 169 -7.59 2.67 4.62
CA THR A 169 -6.42 3.34 4.03
C THR A 169 -6.83 4.22 2.85
N GLU A 170 -7.68 3.72 1.94
CA GLU A 170 -8.15 4.52 0.80
C GLU A 170 -9.06 5.69 1.23
N ILE A 171 -9.95 5.46 2.19
CA ILE A 171 -10.76 6.54 2.75
C ILE A 171 -9.88 7.59 3.45
N HIS A 172 -8.80 7.16 4.13
CA HIS A 172 -7.88 8.08 4.79
C HIS A 172 -7.20 9.01 3.77
N LEU A 173 -6.74 8.46 2.64
CA LEU A 173 -6.20 9.25 1.54
C LEU A 173 -7.22 10.25 0.99
N PHE A 174 -8.49 9.84 0.90
CA PHE A 174 -9.57 10.71 0.44
C PHE A 174 -9.82 11.88 1.40
N VAL A 175 -9.98 11.60 2.70
CA VAL A 175 -10.23 12.61 3.75
C VAL A 175 -9.04 13.56 3.92
N HIS A 176 -7.81 13.05 3.82
CA HIS A 176 -6.60 13.85 3.95
C HIS A 176 -6.38 14.81 2.77
N ARG A 177 -6.75 14.40 1.55
CA ARG A 177 -6.55 15.21 0.32
C ARG A 177 -7.52 16.38 0.15
N GLY A 178 -8.39 16.66 1.13
CA GLY A 178 -9.34 17.79 1.11
C GLY A 178 -8.69 19.10 0.63
N ARG A 179 -8.90 19.39 -0.67
CA ARG A 179 -8.51 20.57 -1.44
C ARG A 179 -7.16 21.21 -1.05
N GLY A 180 -6.07 20.46 -1.18
CA GLY A 180 -4.74 20.94 -0.81
C GLY A 180 -3.60 20.56 -1.75
N SER A 181 -3.81 20.49 -3.08
CA SER A 181 -2.79 20.62 -4.14
C SER A 181 -3.41 20.33 -5.50
N GLY A 182 -3.24 21.22 -6.48
CA GLY A 182 -3.63 21.01 -7.88
C GLY A 182 -2.81 19.92 -8.58
N GLY A 183 -3.06 18.67 -8.23
CA GLY A 183 -2.58 17.49 -8.95
C GLY A 183 -3.64 17.04 -9.94
N GLN A 184 -3.42 17.36 -11.20
CA GLN A 184 -4.16 16.91 -12.36
C GLN A 184 -4.43 15.40 -12.27
N LEU A 185 -5.68 15.01 -11.98
CA LEU A 185 -6.17 13.67 -12.24
C LEU A 185 -6.13 13.52 -13.78
N LEU A 186 -5.10 12.85 -14.28
CA LEU A 186 -4.97 12.49 -15.69
C LEU A 186 -6.13 11.58 -16.09
N GLY A 187 -7.23 12.18 -16.53
CA GLY A 187 -8.26 11.52 -17.30
C GLY A 187 -7.80 11.39 -18.75
N GLY A 188 -7.46 10.17 -19.17
CA GLY A 188 -7.45 9.84 -20.59
C GLY A 188 -8.89 9.71 -21.10
N PRO A 189 -9.19 10.06 -22.36
CA PRO A 189 -10.55 9.98 -22.89
C PRO A 189 -10.93 8.52 -23.10
N GLY A 190 -12.04 8.08 -22.47
CA GLY A 190 -12.68 6.81 -22.77
C GLY A 190 -13.17 6.76 -24.23
N ARG A 191 -13.01 5.61 -24.88
CA ARG A 191 -13.25 5.42 -26.32
C ARG A 191 -14.72 5.38 -26.74
N ASP A 192 -15.66 5.35 -25.81
CA ASP A 192 -17.07 5.23 -26.12
C ASP A 192 -17.78 6.46 -25.57
N GLY A 193 -18.36 7.27 -26.47
CA GLY A 193 -18.96 8.60 -26.21
C GLY A 193 -20.17 8.64 -25.28
N HIS A 194 -20.19 7.81 -24.23
CA HIS A 194 -21.04 7.98 -23.07
C HIS A 194 -20.29 8.80 -22.01
N PRO A 195 -20.81 9.96 -21.58
CA PRO A 195 -20.20 10.70 -20.50
C PRO A 195 -20.28 9.86 -19.22
N LEU A 196 -19.12 9.50 -18.65
CA LEU A 196 -18.99 9.07 -17.25
C LEU A 196 -19.32 10.26 -16.35
N MET A 197 -20.59 10.63 -16.30
CA MET A 197 -21.12 11.76 -15.54
C MET A 197 -21.18 11.48 -14.02
N VAL A 198 -20.89 10.26 -13.59
CA VAL A 198 -21.16 9.82 -12.20
C VAL A 198 -19.97 10.05 -11.25
N THR A 199 -18.73 10.16 -11.74
CA THR A 199 -17.56 10.35 -10.86
C THR A 199 -17.26 11.81 -10.52
N HIS A 200 -17.76 12.77 -11.32
CA HIS A 200 -17.34 14.17 -11.20
C HIS A 200 -18.29 15.05 -10.35
N THR A 201 -19.50 14.58 -10.03
CA THR A 201 -20.57 15.45 -9.46
C THR A 201 -20.89 15.18 -7.99
N LEU A 202 -20.60 13.98 -7.44
CA LEU A 202 -20.89 13.66 -6.02
C LEU A 202 -19.69 13.85 -5.09
N LEU A 203 -18.45 13.74 -5.60
CA LEU A 203 -17.21 13.89 -4.81
C LEU A 203 -16.80 15.36 -4.58
N SER A 204 -17.49 16.31 -5.20
CA SER A 204 -17.23 17.75 -5.07
C SER A 204 -17.85 18.40 -3.81
N LEU A 205 -18.57 17.64 -2.98
CA LEU A 205 -19.50 18.21 -2.00
C LEU A 205 -19.20 17.93 -0.53
N VAL A 206 -18.04 17.36 -0.17
CA VAL A 206 -17.70 17.14 1.25
C VAL A 206 -16.39 17.83 1.59
N ASP A 207 -16.42 19.16 1.65
CA ASP A 207 -15.37 19.93 2.31
C ASP A 207 -15.66 19.92 3.81
N PHE A 208 -15.04 18.98 4.54
CA PHE A 208 -15.17 18.94 5.99
C PHE A 208 -14.52 20.18 6.61
N PRO A 209 -15.22 20.91 7.50
CA PRO A 209 -14.61 21.96 8.31
C PRO A 209 -13.33 21.44 9.01
N PRO A 210 -12.30 22.27 9.22
CA PRO A 210 -11.03 21.82 9.78
C PRO A 210 -11.19 21.10 11.14
N SER A 211 -12.08 21.57 12.00
CA SER A 211 -12.41 20.96 13.30
C SER A 211 -12.92 19.53 13.14
N VAL A 212 -13.90 19.34 12.27
CA VAL A 212 -14.55 18.07 11.97
C VAL A 212 -13.57 17.10 11.30
N ARG A 213 -12.74 17.60 10.36
CA ARG A 213 -11.71 16.80 9.68
C ARG A 213 -10.68 16.23 10.65
N ILE A 214 -10.21 17.04 11.61
CA ILE A 214 -9.26 16.60 12.63
C ILE A 214 -9.86 15.48 13.47
N GLN A 215 -11.11 15.63 13.92
CA GLN A 215 -11.78 14.60 14.72
C GLN A 215 -11.96 13.29 13.94
N LEU A 216 -12.35 13.37 12.67
CA LEU A 216 -12.52 12.21 11.81
C LEU A 216 -11.18 11.48 11.59
N LEU A 217 -10.09 12.22 11.31
CA LEU A 217 -8.75 11.64 11.15
C LEU A 217 -8.27 10.92 12.41
N ILE A 218 -8.51 11.48 13.60
CA ILE A 218 -8.18 10.83 14.88
C ILE A 218 -8.96 9.52 15.02
N LYS A 219 -10.28 9.53 14.76
CA LYS A 219 -11.11 8.31 14.87
C LYS A 219 -10.71 7.23 13.88
N MET A 220 -10.32 7.62 12.67
CA MET A 220 -9.82 6.68 11.67
C MET A 220 -8.48 6.07 12.09
N ALA A 221 -7.55 6.87 12.60
CA ALA A 221 -6.26 6.39 13.11
C ALA A 221 -6.43 5.43 14.30
N ASP A 222 -7.35 5.73 15.22
CA ASP A 222 -7.71 4.82 16.33
C ASP A 222 -8.26 3.48 15.82
N THR A 223 -9.09 3.54 14.77
CA THR A 223 -9.68 2.35 14.14
C THR A 223 -8.61 1.50 13.45
N GLU A 224 -7.68 2.15 12.73
CA GLU A 224 -6.55 1.49 12.07
C GLU A 224 -5.65 0.78 13.08
N TYR A 225 -5.28 1.48 14.17
CA TYR A 225 -4.48 0.92 15.25
C TYR A 225 -5.14 -0.30 15.88
N ARG A 226 -6.46 -0.23 16.14
CA ARG A 226 -7.22 -1.35 16.70
C ARG A 226 -7.34 -2.52 15.73
N LEU A 227 -7.46 -2.27 14.43
CA LEU A 227 -7.45 -3.33 13.42
C LEU A 227 -6.10 -4.04 13.39
N ALA A 228 -4.99 -3.28 13.40
CA ALA A 228 -3.65 -3.83 13.45
C ALA A 228 -3.38 -4.65 14.74
N ALA A 229 -4.04 -4.33 15.85
CA ALA A 229 -3.96 -5.08 17.09
C ALA A 229 -4.81 -6.38 17.12
N GLY A 230 -5.50 -6.72 16.03
CA GLY A 230 -6.26 -7.97 15.91
C GLY A 230 -7.68 -7.93 16.50
N THR A 231 -8.32 -6.75 16.51
CA THR A 231 -9.71 -6.61 17.00
C THR A 231 -10.76 -7.07 15.97
N SER A 232 -12.01 -7.21 16.42
CA SER A 232 -13.13 -7.60 15.55
C SER A 232 -13.42 -6.56 14.48
N GLU A 233 -13.22 -6.94 13.22
CA GLU A 233 -13.49 -6.11 12.06
C GLU A 233 -14.95 -5.63 11.97
N LYS A 234 -15.91 -6.43 12.48
CA LYS A 234 -17.32 -6.05 12.53
C LYS A 234 -17.55 -4.85 13.45
N ILE A 235 -16.89 -4.83 14.61
CA ILE A 235 -16.99 -3.73 15.58
C ILE A 235 -16.32 -2.47 15.02
N GLN A 236 -15.15 -2.63 14.40
CA GLN A 236 -14.42 -1.50 13.81
C GLN A 236 -15.17 -0.90 12.62
N LEU A 237 -15.83 -1.72 11.78
CA LEU A 237 -16.69 -1.21 10.71
C LEU A 237 -17.85 -0.37 11.27
N SER A 238 -18.55 -0.88 12.30
CA SER A 238 -19.60 -0.13 12.98
C SER A 238 -19.10 1.19 13.56
N SER A 239 -17.91 1.16 14.18
CA SER A 239 -17.26 2.36 14.74
C SER A 239 -16.93 3.38 13.65
N LEU A 240 -16.46 2.92 12.48
CA LEU A 240 -16.13 3.78 11.35
C LEU A 240 -17.38 4.47 10.80
N ILE A 241 -18.46 3.72 10.54
CA ILE A 241 -19.74 4.27 10.05
C ILE A 241 -20.29 5.30 11.05
N ALA A 242 -20.28 4.96 12.34
CA ALA A 242 -20.74 5.88 13.39
C ALA A 242 -19.91 7.18 13.41
N ALA A 243 -18.59 7.11 13.21
CA ALA A 243 -17.74 8.30 13.16
C ALA A 243 -18.11 9.23 11.99
N PHE A 244 -18.42 8.68 10.81
CA PHE A 244 -18.87 9.45 9.66
C PHE A 244 -20.27 10.07 9.86
N GLN A 245 -21.19 9.35 10.49
CA GLN A 245 -22.53 9.88 10.76
C GLN A 245 -22.52 10.97 11.83
N VAL A 246 -21.77 10.80 12.92
CA VAL A 246 -21.56 11.87 13.92
C VAL A 246 -20.94 13.10 13.27
N THR A 247 -19.97 12.90 12.39
CA THR A 247 -19.34 13.98 11.61
C THR A 247 -20.35 14.73 10.75
N ARG A 248 -21.23 14.02 10.03
CA ARG A 248 -22.32 14.65 9.27
C ARG A 248 -23.24 15.47 10.17
N ASP A 249 -23.67 14.92 11.31
CA ASP A 249 -24.59 15.61 12.21
C ASP A 249 -23.96 16.88 12.79
N LEU A 250 -22.64 16.88 13.04
CA LEU A 250 -21.89 18.07 13.44
C LEU A 250 -21.83 19.14 12.33
N ILE A 251 -21.65 18.74 11.07
CA ILE A 251 -21.66 19.67 9.93
C ILE A 251 -23.04 20.33 9.80
N VAL A 252 -24.12 19.55 9.94
CA VAL A 252 -25.49 20.08 9.89
C VAL A 252 -25.78 21.02 11.06
N ALA A 253 -25.18 20.79 12.23
CA ALA A 253 -25.31 21.67 13.39
C ALA A 253 -24.48 22.98 13.28
N GLU A 254 -23.39 22.96 12.52
CA GLU A 254 -22.54 24.13 12.25
C GLU A 254 -23.02 24.99 11.05
N ALA A 255 -23.96 24.48 10.23
CA ALA A 255 -24.53 25.13 9.05
C ALA A 255 -25.83 25.90 9.33
#